data_AF-A0A1Q9BVT7-F1
#
_entry.id   AF-A0A1Q9BVT7-F1
#
_cell.length_a   1.000
_cell.length_b   1.000
_cell.length_c   1.000
_cell.angle_alpha   90.00
_cell.angle_beta   90.00
_cell.angle_gamma   90.00
#
_symmetry.space_group_name_H-M   'P 1'
#
loop_
_entity.id
_entity.type
_entity.pdbx_description
1 polymer ?
#
loop_
_entity_poly.entity_id
_entity_poly.type
_entity_poly.pdbx_seq_one_letter_code
_entity_poly.pdbx_strand_id
1 'polypeptide(L)' 'MASSPEGSELAAAGGPSDEEAALINEQAADDLLQQLTLEEKVGMVSGVNMWESGGVPRLGLQNLRFSDGALVGTG' A
#
# COMPACT_ATOMS: atom_id res chain seq x y z
N MET A 1 24.27 35.21 -28.49
CA MET A 1 24.10 34.06 -27.59
C MET A 1 22.63 33.73 -27.58
N ALA A 2 22.20 32.82 -28.44
CA ALA A 2 20.80 32.41 -28.57
C ALA A 2 20.72 30.90 -28.38
N SER A 3 19.63 30.49 -27.72
CA SER A 3 19.09 29.13 -27.64
C SER A 3 19.76 28.17 -26.66
N SER A 4 19.31 28.23 -25.40
CA SER A 4 19.10 26.99 -24.64
C SER A 4 17.71 26.46 -25.00
N PRO A 5 17.57 25.26 -25.58
CA PRO A 5 16.27 24.63 -25.68
C PRO A 5 15.84 24.15 -24.30
N GLU A 6 14.58 24.40 -24.04
CA GLU A 6 13.85 24.11 -22.84
C GLU A 6 13.79 22.60 -22.57
N GLY A 7 13.67 22.29 -21.28
CA GLY A 7 12.96 21.13 -20.74
C GLY A 7 13.08 19.84 -21.53
N SER A 8 13.97 18.96 -21.08
CA SER A 8 13.78 17.53 -21.27
C SER A 8 12.38 17.17 -20.77
N GLU A 9 11.44 17.01 -21.70
CA GLU A 9 10.16 16.35 -21.48
C GLU A 9 10.49 14.97 -20.92
N LEU A 10 10.49 14.88 -19.59
CA LEU A 10 10.41 13.62 -18.90
C LEU A 10 9.02 13.09 -19.22
N ALA A 11 8.97 12.25 -20.25
CA ALA A 11 7.77 11.57 -20.72
C ALA A 11 6.93 11.15 -19.51
N ALA A 12 5.76 11.78 -19.40
CA ALA A 12 4.69 11.31 -18.55
C ALA A 12 4.25 9.95 -19.10
N ALA A 13 4.98 8.89 -18.75
CA ALA A 13 4.42 7.57 -18.70
C ALA A 13 3.32 7.67 -17.64
N GLY A 14 2.09 7.92 -18.10
CA GLY A 14 0.92 7.93 -17.25
C GLY A 14 0.98 6.68 -16.38
N GLY A 15 0.95 6.87 -15.06
CA GLY A 15 0.85 5.75 -14.15
C GLY A 15 -0.38 4.90 -14.49
N PRO A 16 -0.42 3.64 -14.01
CA PRO A 16 -1.59 2.80 -14.21
C PRO A 16 -2.85 3.56 -13.78
N SER A 17 -3.94 3.40 -14.52
CA SER A 17 -5.24 3.89 -14.07
C SER A 17 -5.60 3.27 -12.70
N ASP A 18 -6.50 3.88 -11.94
CA ASP A 18 -6.87 3.36 -10.61
C ASP A 18 -7.33 1.89 -10.65
N GLU A 19 -7.99 1.49 -11.74
CA GLU A 19 -8.41 0.10 -12.01
C GLU A 19 -7.22 -0.83 -12.30
N GLU A 20 -6.24 -0.40 -13.09
CA GLU A 20 -5.03 -1.16 -13.38
C GLU A 20 -4.16 -1.30 -12.13
N ALA A 21 -4.06 -0.23 -11.33
CA ALA A 21 -3.35 -0.25 -10.05
C ALA A 21 -4.00 -1.22 -9.05
N ALA A 22 -5.34 -1.27 -8.99
CA ALA A 22 -6.07 -2.22 -8.16
C ALA A 22 -5.78 -3.67 -8.58
N LEU A 23 -5.81 -3.97 -9.88
CA LEU A 23 -5.52 -5.31 -10.40
C LEU A 23 -4.08 -5.75 -10.13
N ILE A 24 -3.10 -4.85 -10.28
CA ILE A 24 -1.70 -5.11 -9.93
C ILE A 24 -1.58 -5.43 -8.44
N ASN A 25 -2.32 -4.72 -7.59
CA ASN A 25 -2.29 -4.92 -6.15
C ASN A 25 -2.95 -6.24 -5.73
N GLU A 26 -4.04 -6.66 -6.38
CA GLU A 26 -4.68 -7.97 -6.17
C GLU A 26 -3.74 -9.12 -6.51
N GLN A 27 -3.07 -9.07 -7.67
CA GLN A 27 -2.12 -10.11 -8.04
C GLN A 27 -0.95 -10.21 -7.05
N ALA A 28 -0.40 -9.08 -6.62
CA ALA A 28 0.67 -9.05 -5.62
C ALA A 28 0.19 -9.57 -4.25
N ALA A 29 -1.06 -9.30 -3.87
CA ALA A 29 -1.65 -9.82 -2.66
C ALA A 29 -1.79 -11.35 -2.71
N ASP A 30 -2.26 -11.91 -3.83
CA ASP A 30 -2.37 -13.36 -4.03
C ASP A 30 -1.00 -14.07 -3.92
N ASP A 31 0.03 -13.49 -4.53
CA ASP A 31 1.39 -14.03 -4.49
C ASP A 31 1.95 -14.05 -3.05
N LEU A 32 1.65 -13.02 -2.26
CA LEU A 32 2.02 -12.96 -0.84
C LEU A 32 1.21 -13.95 0.00
N LEU A 33 -0.09 -14.07 -0.23
CA LEU A 33 -0.99 -14.99 0.48
C LEU A 33 -0.58 -16.46 0.35
N GLN A 34 0.01 -16.85 -0.80
CA GLN A 34 0.56 -18.18 -1.02
C GLN A 34 1.83 -18.45 -0.19
N GLN A 35 2.58 -17.41 0.15
CA GLN A 35 3.83 -17.54 0.90
C GLN A 35 3.63 -17.53 2.42
N LEU A 36 2.51 -17.01 2.92
CA LEU A 36 2.22 -16.87 4.35
C LEU A 36 1.94 -18.22 5.03
N THR A 37 2.46 -18.39 6.25
CA THR A 37 2.03 -19.48 7.13
C THR A 37 0.65 -19.21 7.72
N LEU A 38 0.05 -20.22 8.36
CA LEU A 38 -1.24 -20.05 9.02
C LEU A 38 -1.15 -19.04 10.17
N GLU A 39 -0.09 -19.12 10.97
CA GLU A 39 0.15 -18.26 12.13
C GLU A 39 0.30 -16.80 11.70
N GLU A 40 0.98 -16.55 10.58
CA GLU A 40 1.13 -15.20 10.03
C GLU A 40 -0.18 -14.65 9.49
N LYS A 41 -1.00 -15.49 8.83
CA LYS A 41 -2.36 -15.10 8.42
C LYS A 41 -3.20 -14.71 9.63
N VAL A 42 -3.18 -15.52 10.69
CA VAL A 42 -3.87 -15.23 11.94
C VAL A 42 -3.36 -13.93 12.56
N GLY A 43 -2.04 -13.72 12.59
CA GLY A 43 -1.43 -12.49 13.12
C GLY A 43 -1.79 -11.23 12.35
N MET A 44 -1.93 -11.31 11.02
CA MET A 44 -2.31 -10.18 10.18
C MET A 44 -3.76 -9.74 10.36
N VAL A 45 -4.66 -10.70 10.63
CA VAL A 45 -6.11 -10.43 10.82
C VAL A 45 -6.51 -10.28 12.28
N SER A 46 -5.56 -10.42 13.20
CA SER A 46 -5.77 -10.24 14.65
C SER A 46 -5.07 -8.99 15.15
N GLY A 47 -5.66 -8.31 16.13
CA GLY A 47 -5.00 -7.20 16.81
C GLY A 47 -3.82 -7.68 17.65
N VAL A 48 -2.65 -7.07 17.45
CA VAL A 48 -1.50 -7.18 18.36
C VAL A 48 -1.72 -6.30 19.59
N ASN A 49 -2.33 -5.14 19.38
CA ASN A 49 -2.82 -4.26 20.43
C ASN A 49 -4.09 -3.53 19.93
N MET A 50 -4.56 -2.56 20.71
CA MET A 50 -5.79 -1.81 20.39
C MET A 50 -5.75 -1.07 19.05
N TRP A 51 -4.56 -0.77 18.53
CA TRP A 51 -4.37 0.09 17.37
C TRP A 51 -3.52 -0.54 16.28
N GLU A 52 -3.11 -1.80 16.41
CA GLU A 52 -2.19 -2.43 15.46
C GLU A 52 -2.54 -3.89 15.20
N SER A 53 -2.42 -4.35 13.96
CA SER A 53 -2.37 -5.78 13.60
C SER A 53 -0.95 -6.18 13.17
N GLY A 54 -0.68 -7.48 13.20
CA GLY A 54 0.66 -8.02 12.99
C GLY A 54 1.11 -7.92 11.53
N GLY A 55 2.37 -7.53 11.32
CA GLY A 55 3.06 -7.64 10.04
C GLY A 55 3.77 -8.99 9.87
N VAL A 56 4.47 -9.14 8.74
CA VAL A 56 5.26 -10.32 8.40
C VAL A 56 6.65 -9.87 7.89
N PRO A 57 7.62 -9.60 8.80
CA PRO A 57 8.90 -8.99 8.44
C PRO A 57 9.73 -9.77 7.41
N ARG A 58 9.62 -11.10 7.40
CA ARG A 58 10.34 -11.94 6.42
C ARG A 58 9.88 -11.72 4.98
N LEU A 59 8.64 -11.26 4.80
CA LEU A 59 8.06 -10.89 3.49
C LEU A 59 8.08 -9.37 3.28
N GLY A 60 8.70 -8.60 4.18
CA GLY A 60 8.73 -7.14 4.12
C GLY A 60 7.42 -6.45 4.51
N LEU A 61 6.44 -7.18 5.05
CA LEU A 61 5.16 -6.62 5.48
C LEU A 61 5.27 -6.03 6.89
N GLN A 62 4.90 -4.77 7.03
CA GLN A 62 4.91 -4.05 8.31
C GLN A 62 3.58 -4.26 9.06
N ASN A 63 3.55 -3.89 10.34
CA ASN A 63 2.30 -3.82 11.10
C ASN A 63 1.34 -2.80 10.47
N LEU A 64 0.06 -3.12 10.46
CA LEU A 64 -0.96 -2.14 10.11
C LEU A 64 -1.33 -1.36 11.35
N ARG A 65 -1.21 -0.03 11.32
CA ARG A 65 -1.64 0.85 12.40
C ARG A 65 -2.98 1.49 12.06
N PHE A 66 -3.92 1.33 12.96
CA PHE A 66 -5.25 1.88 12.91
C PHE A 66 -5.32 3.14 13.78
N SER A 67 -6.22 4.03 13.43
CA SER A 67 -6.57 5.19 14.23
C SER A 67 -8.05 5.45 14.01
N ASP A 68 -8.73 5.95 15.05
CA ASP A 68 -10.12 6.35 14.91
C ASP A 68 -10.26 7.49 13.86
N GLY A 69 -11.41 7.51 13.20
CA GLY A 69 -11.77 8.45 12.15
C GLY A 69 -12.32 9.78 12.69
N ALA A 70 -12.69 10.67 11.77
CA ALA A 70 -12.96 12.08 12.05
C ALA A 70 -14.21 12.37 12.90
N LEU A 71 -14.10 13.34 13.81
CA LEU A 71 -15.26 14.09 14.34
C LEU A 71 -15.83 14.98 13.24
N VAL A 72 -16.82 14.50 12.48
CA VAL A 72 -17.52 15.32 11.48
C VAL A 72 -18.83 15.90 12.04
N GLY A 73 -18.74 17.12 12.61
CA GLY A 73 -19.75 18.19 12.53
C GLY A 73 -20.93 18.19 13.53
N THR A 74 -20.96 19.21 14.40
CA THR A 74 -22.11 20.14 14.53
C THR A 74 -21.59 21.50 15.03
N GLY A 75 -21.58 22.48 14.14
CA GLY A 75 -21.65 23.90 14.51
C GLY A 75 -23.09 24.31 14.75
#